data_AF-A0A7K4BAQ2-F1
#
_entry.id   AF-A0A7K4BAQ2-F1
#
_cell.length_a   1.000
_cell.length_b   1.000
_cell.length_c   1.000
_cell.angle_alpha   90.00
_cell.angle_beta   90.00
_cell.angle_gamma   90.00
#
_symmetry.space_group_name_H-M   'P 1'
#
loop_
_entity.id
_entity.type
_entity.pdbx_description
1 polymer ?
#
loop_
_entity_poly.entity_id
_entity_poly.type
_entity_poly.pdbx_seq_one_letter_code
_entity_poly.pdbx_strand_id
1 'polypeptide(L)'
;MCYETTSETTDDIRIEIRGPGIEKDWGGKGGHDMKDGDSWVINEIIENPENQQVLFLLYEDDSPYQKSTNSLLDDLIGRFTIPPEVGVFTRDLPDILSSPHTTHYQISYEVGRDTGSGNGTLPHTYYLTIQSVKCNDAQESRDEIFIKINDENVWEEHNLKSGETKWPSPQYITVPTHVKMEVWERDTSSSDRIGTYEFDIYNSRFNSTLNNVDIPQSHVFKRDSGIVGDAKYTVAYIISQNRE
;
A
#
# COMPACT_ATOMS: atom_id res chain seq x y z
N MET A 1 -13.66 -37.90 8.98
CA MET A 1 -14.32 -37.18 7.87
C MET A 1 -14.16 -35.71 8.24
N CYS A 2 -13.06 -35.11 7.82
CA CYS A 2 -12.83 -33.68 8.03
C CYS A 2 -13.53 -32.98 6.88
N TYR A 3 -14.47 -32.09 7.20
CA TYR A 3 -15.02 -31.19 6.21
C TYR A 3 -13.93 -30.19 5.85
N GLU A 4 -13.69 -30.00 4.55
CA GLU A 4 -13.09 -28.76 4.07
C GLU A 4 -13.98 -27.63 4.58
N THR A 5 -13.51 -26.89 5.58
CA THR A 5 -13.96 -25.52 5.75
C THR A 5 -13.49 -24.81 4.49
N THR A 6 -14.41 -24.25 3.74
CA THR A 6 -14.12 -23.30 2.66
C THR A 6 -13.16 -22.26 3.24
N SER A 7 -11.87 -22.38 2.94
CA SER A 7 -10.91 -21.34 3.26
C SER A 7 -11.33 -20.16 2.40
N GLU A 8 -12.00 -19.18 2.99
CA GLU A 8 -12.12 -17.89 2.35
C GLU A 8 -10.70 -17.42 2.07
N THR A 9 -10.41 -17.23 0.79
CA THR A 9 -9.08 -16.87 0.29
C THR A 9 -8.92 -15.36 0.21
N THR A 10 -9.95 -14.61 0.60
CA THR A 10 -10.16 -13.18 0.39
C THR A 10 -11.11 -12.68 1.47
N ASP A 11 -10.75 -11.58 2.12
CA ASP A 11 -11.57 -10.84 3.09
C ASP A 11 -12.19 -9.62 2.39
N ASP A 12 -13.46 -9.30 2.62
CA ASP A 12 -14.12 -8.14 2.03
C ASP A 12 -14.04 -6.92 2.96
N ILE A 13 -12.98 -6.12 2.84
CA ILE A 13 -12.65 -5.07 3.81
C ILE A 13 -13.39 -3.76 3.53
N ARG A 14 -14.03 -3.18 4.56
CA ARG A 14 -14.63 -1.83 4.51
C ARG A 14 -14.04 -0.93 5.59
N ILE A 15 -13.68 0.29 5.19
CA ILE A 15 -13.14 1.32 6.09
C ILE A 15 -14.17 2.44 6.25
N GLU A 16 -14.41 2.84 7.49
CA GLU A 16 -15.26 3.98 7.79
C GLU A 16 -14.55 4.95 8.74
N ILE A 17 -14.64 6.25 8.45
CA ILE A 17 -14.14 7.33 9.29
C ILE A 17 -15.32 8.20 9.73
N ARG A 18 -15.47 8.34 11.05
CA ARG A 18 -16.51 9.14 11.69
C ARG A 18 -15.92 10.22 12.56
N GLY A 19 -16.53 11.39 12.56
CA GLY A 19 -16.26 12.50 13.46
C GLY A 19 -17.41 13.50 13.40
N PRO A 20 -17.50 14.49 14.29
CA PRO A 20 -18.55 15.48 14.15
C PRO A 20 -18.30 16.29 12.87
N GLY A 21 -19.29 16.27 11.97
CA GLY A 21 -19.16 16.83 10.62
C GLY A 21 -18.37 15.98 9.62
N ILE A 22 -17.89 14.80 10.00
CA ILE A 22 -17.12 13.89 9.14
C ILE A 22 -17.83 12.54 9.10
N GLU A 23 -18.27 12.14 7.92
CA GLU A 23 -18.76 10.79 7.66
C GLU A 23 -18.24 10.37 6.29
N LYS A 24 -17.32 9.40 6.30
CA LYS A 24 -16.70 8.85 5.09
C LYS A 24 -16.66 7.33 5.18
N ASP A 25 -17.05 6.68 4.09
CA ASP A 25 -17.12 5.23 3.95
C ASP A 25 -16.43 4.86 2.64
N TRP A 26 -15.43 3.98 2.75
CA TRP A 26 -14.78 3.33 1.62
C TRP A 26 -15.08 1.83 1.70
N GLY A 27 -15.59 1.27 0.60
CA GLY A 27 -15.98 -0.14 0.48
C GLY A 27 -17.49 -0.32 0.29
N GLY A 28 -18.33 0.60 0.78
CA GLY A 28 -19.76 0.62 0.47
C GLY A 28 -20.47 -0.73 0.74
N LYS A 29 -21.34 -1.17 -0.20
CA LYS A 29 -21.93 -2.52 -0.15
C LYS A 29 -21.03 -3.50 -0.90
N GLY A 30 -20.17 -4.21 -0.18
CA GLY A 30 -19.31 -5.26 -0.74
C GLY A 30 -17.83 -5.17 -0.36
N GLY A 31 -17.39 -4.10 0.32
CA GLY A 31 -16.01 -4.01 0.78
C GLY A 31 -14.99 -3.93 -0.37
N HIS A 32 -13.75 -4.26 -0.04
CA HIS A 32 -12.61 -4.37 -0.92
C HIS A 32 -11.94 -5.71 -0.66
N ASP A 33 -11.94 -6.59 -1.66
CA ASP A 33 -11.33 -7.92 -1.57
C ASP A 33 -9.83 -7.79 -1.25
N MET A 34 -9.40 -8.36 -0.12
CA MET A 34 -8.00 -8.38 0.32
C MET A 34 -7.56 -9.81 0.63
N LYS A 35 -6.30 -10.14 0.31
CA LYS A 35 -5.62 -11.38 0.69
C LYS A 35 -4.47 -11.09 1.64
N ASP A 36 -3.89 -12.15 2.20
CA ASP A 36 -2.66 -12.07 2.97
C ASP A 36 -1.55 -11.31 2.22
N GLY A 37 -1.13 -10.18 2.79
CA GLY A 37 -0.10 -9.30 2.24
C GLY A 37 -0.60 -8.30 1.19
N ASP A 38 -1.90 -8.24 0.91
CA ASP A 38 -2.47 -7.17 0.11
C ASP A 38 -2.49 -5.85 0.89
N SER A 39 -2.52 -4.74 0.15
CA SER A 39 -2.53 -3.40 0.71
C SER A 39 -3.57 -2.57 -0.01
N TRP A 40 -4.46 -1.90 0.72
CA TRP A 40 -5.40 -0.98 0.13
C TRP A 40 -5.02 0.47 0.44
N VAL A 41 -4.72 1.23 -0.61
CA VAL A 41 -4.36 2.65 -0.49
C VAL A 41 -5.59 3.53 -0.72
N ILE A 42 -5.95 4.30 0.30
CA ILE A 42 -6.97 5.36 0.21
C ILE A 42 -6.23 6.70 0.15
N ASN A 43 -6.19 7.29 -1.06
CA ASN A 43 -5.52 8.58 -1.30
C ASN A 43 -6.51 9.75 -1.22
N GLU A 44 -7.15 9.93 -0.07
CA GLU A 44 -8.14 10.99 0.17
C GLU A 44 -7.75 11.86 1.37
N ILE A 45 -7.88 13.18 1.23
CA ILE A 45 -7.73 14.13 2.33
C ILE A 45 -9.07 14.28 3.03
N ILE A 46 -9.06 14.05 4.35
CA ILE A 46 -10.24 14.21 5.19
C ILE A 46 -10.06 15.46 6.03
N GLU A 47 -10.87 16.47 5.76
CA GLU A 47 -10.85 17.71 6.52
C GLU A 47 -11.47 17.49 7.91
N ASN A 48 -10.75 17.92 8.96
CA ASN A 48 -11.24 17.94 10.34
C ASN A 48 -11.19 19.36 10.90
N PRO A 49 -12.09 20.25 10.43
CA PRO A 49 -11.99 21.69 10.70
C PRO A 49 -12.14 22.05 12.18
N GLU A 50 -12.81 21.19 12.97
CA GLU A 50 -13.09 21.45 14.38
C GLU A 50 -12.05 20.83 15.33
N ASN A 51 -10.99 20.21 14.80
CA ASN A 51 -9.98 19.46 15.57
C ASN A 51 -10.63 18.48 16.56
N GLN A 52 -11.67 17.79 16.10
CA GLN A 52 -12.45 16.88 16.90
C GLN A 52 -11.93 15.47 16.82
N GLN A 53 -12.40 14.63 17.74
CA GLN A 53 -12.07 13.22 17.76
C GLN A 53 -12.57 12.56 16.47
N VAL A 54 -11.64 11.98 15.71
CA VAL A 54 -11.94 11.16 14.54
C VAL A 54 -11.80 9.70 14.92
N LEU A 55 -12.83 8.92 14.65
CA LEU A 55 -12.94 7.50 14.88
C LEU A 55 -12.75 6.77 13.56
N PHE A 56 -11.77 5.88 13.52
CA PHE A 56 -11.57 4.93 12.44
C PHE A 56 -12.23 3.61 12.80
N LEU A 57 -12.92 3.01 11.84
CA LEU A 57 -13.63 1.73 11.95
C LEU A 57 -13.22 0.86 10.76
N LEU A 58 -12.87 -0.40 11.01
CA LEU A 58 -12.59 -1.41 10.00
C LEU A 58 -13.59 -2.54 10.13
N TYR A 59 -14.18 -2.94 9.01
CA TYR A 59 -15.16 -3.99 8.90
C TYR A 59 -14.72 -5.06 7.89
N GLU A 60 -15.23 -6.27 8.06
CA GLU A 60 -15.08 -7.43 7.17
C GLU A 60 -16.49 -7.90 6.76
N ASP A 61 -16.87 -7.77 5.48
CA ASP A 61 -18.23 -8.00 4.95
C ASP A 61 -18.38 -9.42 4.37
N ASP A 62 -17.93 -10.44 5.10
CA ASP A 62 -17.82 -11.82 4.59
C ASP A 62 -19.13 -12.64 4.67
N SER A 63 -20.28 -12.04 4.98
CA SER A 63 -21.52 -12.80 5.19
C SER A 63 -22.39 -12.91 3.93
N PRO A 64 -22.40 -14.07 3.22
CA PRO A 64 -23.33 -14.32 2.12
C PRO A 64 -24.79 -14.50 2.57
N TYR A 65 -25.05 -14.64 3.88
CA TYR A 65 -26.38 -14.95 4.42
C TYR A 65 -26.90 -13.87 5.36
N GLN A 66 -27.82 -13.06 4.82
CA GLN A 66 -28.67 -12.09 5.52
C GLN A 66 -27.91 -10.94 6.21
N LYS A 67 -27.74 -9.85 5.45
CA LYS A 67 -27.73 -8.47 5.98
C LYS A 67 -29.08 -8.18 6.64
N SER A 68 -29.33 -8.78 7.80
CA SER A 68 -30.36 -8.27 8.71
C SER A 68 -29.92 -6.86 9.07
N THR A 69 -30.84 -5.90 9.07
CA THR A 69 -30.56 -4.46 9.17
C THR A 69 -29.85 -4.02 10.47
N ASN A 70 -29.46 -4.97 11.33
CA ASN A 70 -28.77 -4.76 12.60
C ASN A 70 -27.40 -5.48 12.70
N SER A 71 -26.85 -6.12 11.65
CA SER A 71 -25.57 -6.86 11.75
C SER A 71 -24.30 -6.00 11.65
N LEU A 72 -24.40 -4.66 11.58
CA LEU A 72 -23.24 -3.76 11.48
C LEU A 72 -22.23 -3.88 12.63
N LEU A 73 -22.54 -4.63 13.70
CA LEU A 73 -21.63 -4.87 14.81
C LEU A 73 -20.91 -6.23 14.73
N ASP A 74 -21.44 -7.18 13.98
CA ASP A 74 -20.86 -8.53 13.91
C ASP A 74 -19.59 -8.55 13.04
N ASP A 75 -19.48 -7.57 12.14
CA ASP A 75 -18.43 -7.45 11.13
C ASP A 75 -17.32 -6.44 11.53
N LEU A 76 -17.41 -5.81 12.72
CA LEU A 76 -16.43 -4.81 13.15
C LEU A 76 -15.17 -5.49 13.69
N ILE A 77 -14.13 -5.53 12.88
CA ILE A 77 -12.84 -6.16 13.21
C ILE A 77 -11.83 -5.21 13.86
N GLY A 78 -11.97 -3.88 13.64
CA GLY A 78 -11.02 -2.89 14.14
C GLY A 78 -11.63 -1.54 14.45
N ARG A 79 -11.14 -0.87 15.50
CA ARG A 79 -11.43 0.55 15.74
C ARG A 79 -10.33 1.26 16.53
N PHE A 80 -10.07 2.51 16.19
CA PHE A 80 -9.21 3.39 16.98
C PHE A 80 -9.55 4.86 16.76
N THR A 81 -9.13 5.70 17.68
CA THR A 81 -9.21 7.15 17.54
C THR A 81 -7.92 7.69 16.93
N ILE A 82 -8.06 8.61 15.98
CA ILE A 82 -6.92 9.32 15.42
C ILE A 82 -6.38 10.31 16.48
N PRO A 83 -5.07 10.25 16.79
CA PRO A 83 -4.42 11.19 17.69
C PRO A 83 -4.55 12.65 17.20
N PRO A 84 -4.69 13.63 18.10
CA PRO A 84 -4.65 15.05 17.73
C PRO A 84 -3.24 15.54 17.31
N GLU A 85 -2.20 14.71 17.51
CA GLU A 85 -0.84 15.01 17.10
C GLU A 85 -0.67 14.98 15.58
N VAL A 86 0.10 15.94 15.05
CA VAL A 86 0.54 15.96 13.64
C VAL A 86 1.64 14.93 13.45
N GLY A 87 1.59 14.17 12.37
CA GLY A 87 2.62 13.21 12.02
C GLY A 87 2.09 12.03 11.23
N VAL A 88 2.95 11.04 11.03
CA VAL A 88 2.59 9.75 10.42
C VAL A 88 2.51 8.69 11.48
N PHE A 89 1.47 7.89 11.39
CA PHE A 89 1.15 6.87 12.38
C PHE A 89 0.86 5.57 11.67
N THR A 90 1.38 4.49 12.25
CA THR A 90 1.02 3.12 11.90
C THR A 90 0.37 2.50 13.13
N ARG A 91 -0.77 1.85 12.93
CA ARG A 91 -1.54 1.19 13.98
C ARG A 91 -1.82 -0.24 13.56
N ASP A 92 -1.31 -1.17 14.35
CA ASP A 92 -1.82 -2.54 14.34
C ASP A 92 -3.20 -2.53 14.98
N LEU A 93 -4.19 -3.04 14.26
CA LEU A 93 -5.52 -3.18 14.81
C LEU A 93 -5.54 -4.36 15.77
N PRO A 94 -6.02 -4.17 17.02
CA PRO A 94 -6.15 -5.28 17.93
C PRO A 94 -7.19 -6.27 17.40
N ASP A 95 -7.05 -7.55 17.74
CA ASP A 95 -8.09 -8.56 17.51
C ASP A 95 -9.30 -8.19 18.40
N ILE A 96 -10.24 -7.41 17.88
CA ILE A 96 -11.34 -6.86 18.71
C ILE A 96 -12.41 -7.90 19.01
N LEU A 97 -12.43 -9.03 18.30
CA LEU A 97 -13.43 -10.06 18.50
C LEU A 97 -12.79 -11.44 18.47
N SER A 98 -13.45 -12.39 19.15
CA SER A 98 -13.12 -13.81 19.15
C SER A 98 -13.39 -14.45 17.79
N SER A 99 -12.97 -13.80 16.70
CA SER A 99 -13.00 -14.39 15.37
C SER A 99 -12.09 -15.61 15.39
N PRO A 100 -12.55 -16.76 14.87
CA PRO A 100 -11.72 -17.97 14.77
C PRO A 100 -10.52 -17.78 13.82
N HIS A 101 -10.49 -16.68 13.06
CA HIS A 101 -9.41 -16.28 12.18
C HIS A 101 -8.61 -15.15 12.84
N THR A 102 -7.35 -15.43 13.20
CA THR A 102 -6.42 -14.42 13.70
C THR A 102 -5.83 -13.66 12.51
N THR A 103 -6.64 -12.81 11.88
CA THR A 103 -6.18 -11.94 10.79
C THR A 103 -5.69 -10.63 11.40
N HIS A 104 -4.49 -10.19 11.02
CA HIS A 104 -3.85 -8.99 11.54
C HIS A 104 -3.84 -7.89 10.49
N TYR A 105 -4.53 -6.79 10.76
CA TYR A 105 -4.55 -5.62 9.90
C TYR A 105 -3.68 -4.51 10.47
N GLN A 106 -2.95 -3.85 9.58
CA GLN A 106 -2.17 -2.65 9.90
C GLN A 106 -2.69 -1.48 9.07
N ILE A 107 -2.88 -0.33 9.72
CA ILE A 107 -3.31 0.91 9.07
C ILE A 107 -2.26 1.97 9.27
N SER A 108 -1.82 2.56 8.15
CA SER A 108 -0.91 3.71 8.12
C SER A 108 -1.66 4.97 7.66
N TYR A 109 -1.49 6.09 8.36
CA TYR A 109 -2.14 7.37 8.04
C TYR A 109 -1.26 8.56 8.41
N GLU A 110 -1.51 9.70 7.77
CA GLU A 110 -0.87 11.00 8.05
C GLU A 110 -1.90 11.99 8.61
N VAL A 111 -1.54 12.65 9.71
CA VAL A 111 -2.31 13.75 10.29
C VAL A 111 -1.54 15.04 10.04
N GLY A 112 -2.10 15.91 9.22
CA GLY A 112 -1.58 17.25 8.94
C GLY A 112 -2.30 18.35 9.74
N ARG A 113 -1.74 19.57 9.71
CA ARG A 113 -2.45 20.79 10.13
C ARG A 113 -2.50 21.75 8.97
N ASP A 114 -3.72 22.10 8.56
CA ASP A 114 -3.92 23.28 7.74
C ASP A 114 -3.83 24.53 8.63
N THR A 115 -2.81 25.38 8.42
CA THR A 115 -2.67 26.64 9.15
C THR A 115 -3.28 27.83 8.39
N GLY A 116 -3.96 27.60 7.25
CA GLY A 116 -4.59 28.65 6.43
C GLY A 116 -3.63 29.71 5.89
N SER A 117 -2.31 29.54 6.10
CA SER A 117 -1.29 30.54 5.83
C SER A 117 -0.37 30.15 4.67
N GLY A 118 -0.68 29.10 3.92
CA GLY A 118 0.23 28.47 2.96
C GLY A 118 1.44 27.77 3.60
N ASN A 119 1.62 27.87 4.92
CA ASN A 119 2.66 27.17 5.70
C ASN A 119 2.06 26.03 6.55
N GLY A 120 0.83 25.62 6.24
CA GLY A 120 0.23 24.46 6.88
C GLY A 120 1.00 23.22 6.47
N THR A 121 1.26 22.32 7.41
CA THR A 121 1.74 20.98 7.10
C THR A 121 0.52 20.19 6.62
N LEU A 122 0.01 20.53 5.42
CA LEU A 122 -0.92 19.65 4.74
C LEU A 122 -0.24 18.28 4.58
N PRO A 123 -1.01 17.17 4.59
CA PRO A 123 -0.43 15.87 4.31
C PRO A 123 0.33 15.96 3.00
N HIS A 124 1.60 15.61 3.05
CA HIS A 124 2.48 15.93 1.93
C HIS A 124 2.19 14.99 0.77
N THR A 125 1.99 15.55 -0.42
CA THR A 125 1.98 14.76 -1.64
C THR A 125 3.41 14.34 -1.97
N TYR A 126 3.68 13.05 -2.00
CA TYR A 126 4.96 12.51 -2.42
C TYR A 126 4.91 12.06 -3.88
N TYR A 127 6.03 12.23 -4.57
CA TYR A 127 6.23 11.70 -5.90
C TYR A 127 7.35 10.67 -5.89
N LEU A 128 7.09 9.53 -6.51
CA LEU A 128 8.08 8.52 -6.82
C LEU A 128 8.40 8.59 -8.32
N THR A 129 9.69 8.61 -8.66
CA THR A 129 10.15 8.49 -10.05
C THR A 129 11.10 7.31 -10.17
N ILE A 130 10.74 6.33 -10.99
CA ILE A 130 11.62 5.22 -11.33
C ILE A 130 12.71 5.76 -12.27
N GLN A 131 13.97 5.62 -11.85
CA GLN A 131 15.14 6.07 -12.61
C GLN A 131 15.65 4.98 -13.53
N SER A 132 15.77 3.76 -13.03
CA SER A 132 16.22 2.63 -13.84
C SER A 132 15.80 1.28 -13.31
N VAL A 133 15.79 0.32 -14.22
CA VAL A 133 15.56 -1.09 -13.92
C VAL A 133 16.67 -1.89 -14.57
N LYS A 134 17.48 -2.54 -13.75
CA LYS A 134 18.57 -3.40 -14.17
C LYS A 134 18.22 -4.85 -13.94
N CYS A 135 18.29 -5.66 -14.98
CA CYS A 135 18.29 -7.11 -14.85
C CYS A 135 19.69 -7.55 -14.41
N ASN A 136 19.81 -8.08 -13.21
CA ASN A 136 21.07 -8.61 -12.69
C ASN A 136 21.29 -10.04 -13.13
N ASP A 137 20.21 -10.84 -13.13
CA ASP A 137 20.20 -12.24 -13.53
C ASP A 137 18.79 -12.55 -14.06
N ALA A 138 18.67 -12.81 -15.35
CA ALA A 138 17.42 -13.25 -15.97
C ALA A 138 17.27 -14.76 -15.78
N GLN A 139 16.04 -15.23 -15.59
CA GLN A 139 15.78 -16.67 -15.50
C GLN A 139 15.89 -17.32 -16.88
N GLU A 140 15.42 -16.64 -17.92
CA GLU A 140 15.52 -17.09 -19.30
C GLU A 140 16.55 -16.29 -20.11
N SER A 141 16.54 -16.49 -21.44
CA SER A 141 17.34 -15.65 -22.32
C SER A 141 16.93 -14.17 -22.25
N ARG A 142 15.65 -13.92 -21.95
CA ARG A 142 15.00 -12.63 -21.74
C ARG A 142 13.78 -12.82 -20.87
N ASP A 143 13.55 -11.88 -19.97
CA ASP A 143 12.39 -11.85 -19.09
C ASP A 143 11.56 -10.59 -19.45
N GLU A 144 10.23 -10.72 -19.46
CA GLU A 144 9.31 -9.60 -19.67
C GLU A 144 8.87 -9.03 -18.33
N ILE A 145 9.45 -7.90 -17.93
CA ILE A 145 9.18 -7.33 -16.61
C ILE A 145 8.30 -6.09 -16.66
N PHE A 146 7.53 -5.89 -15.58
CA PHE A 146 6.77 -4.67 -15.32
C PHE A 146 6.81 -4.33 -13.82
N ILE A 147 6.51 -3.08 -13.47
CA ILE A 147 6.54 -2.60 -12.08
C ILE A 147 5.17 -2.09 -11.67
N LYS A 148 4.75 -2.49 -10.46
CA LYS A 148 3.61 -1.93 -9.77
C LYS A 148 4.03 -1.05 -8.60
N ILE A 149 3.29 0.03 -8.39
CA ILE A 149 3.37 0.86 -7.19
C ILE A 149 1.96 0.97 -6.64
N ASN A 150 1.74 0.48 -5.42
CA ASN A 150 0.42 0.44 -4.77
C ASN A 150 -0.65 -0.17 -5.69
N ASP A 151 -0.33 -1.34 -6.26
CA ASP A 151 -1.19 -2.12 -7.16
C ASP A 151 -1.47 -1.51 -8.55
N GLU A 152 -0.99 -0.29 -8.81
CA GLU A 152 -1.05 0.33 -10.14
C GLU A 152 0.19 -0.01 -10.98
N ASN A 153 -0.03 -0.41 -12.24
CA ASN A 153 1.07 -0.58 -13.20
C ASN A 153 1.63 0.79 -13.59
N VAL A 154 2.87 1.09 -13.17
CA VAL A 154 3.50 2.40 -13.43
C VAL A 154 4.61 2.33 -14.48
N TRP A 155 5.08 1.12 -14.79
CA TRP A 155 6.06 0.91 -15.84
C TRP A 155 5.70 -0.37 -16.58
N GLU A 156 5.38 -0.19 -17.86
CA GLU A 156 4.90 -1.24 -18.76
C GLU A 156 6.01 -2.24 -19.11
N GLU A 157 5.64 -3.22 -19.93
CA GLU A 157 6.41 -4.42 -20.20
C GLU A 157 7.67 -4.13 -20.99
N HIS A 158 8.80 -4.60 -20.46
CA HIS A 158 10.06 -4.53 -21.15
C HIS A 158 10.83 -5.84 -21.07
N ASN A 159 11.19 -6.33 -22.26
CA ASN A 159 12.12 -7.44 -22.42
C ASN A 159 13.53 -7.03 -21.96
N LEU A 160 14.07 -7.72 -20.97
CA LEU A 160 15.41 -7.53 -20.43
C LEU A 160 16.21 -8.84 -20.44
N LYS A 161 17.51 -8.74 -20.70
CA LYS A 161 18.47 -9.84 -20.50
C LYS A 161 19.42 -9.53 -19.33
N SER A 162 20.08 -10.55 -18.79
CA SER A 162 21.10 -10.38 -17.75
C SER A 162 22.12 -9.29 -18.10
N GLY A 163 22.29 -8.35 -17.17
CA GLY A 163 23.19 -7.20 -17.30
C GLY A 163 22.60 -5.98 -18.02
N GLU A 164 21.44 -6.09 -18.66
CA GLU A 164 20.79 -4.95 -19.33
C GLU A 164 20.12 -4.02 -18.30
N THR A 165 20.11 -2.72 -18.63
CA THR A 165 19.44 -1.69 -17.84
C THR A 165 18.52 -0.89 -18.76
N LYS A 166 17.25 -0.73 -18.36
CA LYS A 166 16.32 0.23 -18.96
C LYS A 166 16.25 1.49 -18.12
N TRP A 167 16.01 2.59 -18.79
CA TRP A 167 15.77 3.91 -18.22
C TRP A 167 14.34 4.31 -18.59
N PRO A 168 13.36 4.10 -17.69
CA PRO A 168 12.00 4.52 -17.93
C PRO A 168 11.94 6.01 -18.27
N SER A 169 10.95 6.40 -19.07
CA SER A 169 10.62 7.81 -19.21
C SER A 169 10.28 8.38 -17.83
N PRO A 170 10.80 9.56 -17.46
CA PRO A 170 10.49 10.14 -16.16
C PRO A 170 8.98 10.33 -15.98
N GLN A 171 8.42 9.65 -15.00
CA GLN A 171 7.03 9.77 -14.58
C GLN A 171 7.00 10.09 -13.08
N TYR A 172 6.18 11.08 -12.70
CA TYR A 172 5.91 11.39 -11.31
C TYR A 172 4.69 10.58 -10.88
N ILE A 173 4.93 9.56 -10.06
CA ILE A 173 3.89 8.70 -9.51
C ILE A 173 3.52 9.29 -8.16
N THR A 174 2.29 9.78 -8.01
CA THR A 174 1.80 10.22 -6.71
C THR A 174 1.70 9.03 -5.78
N VAL A 175 2.38 9.09 -4.65
CA VAL A 175 2.37 8.01 -3.65
C VAL A 175 1.99 8.57 -2.27
N PRO A 176 1.28 7.78 -1.45
CA PRO A 176 1.09 8.09 -0.05
C PRO A 176 2.41 7.86 0.73
N THR A 177 2.36 8.00 2.05
CA THR A 177 3.50 7.82 2.93
C THR A 177 4.01 6.39 3.03
N HIS A 178 3.13 5.40 2.86
CA HIS A 178 3.47 3.99 2.80
C HIS A 178 3.43 3.50 1.35
N VAL A 179 4.55 3.02 0.83
CA VAL A 179 4.65 2.62 -0.58
C VAL A 179 4.96 1.14 -0.69
N LYS A 180 4.12 0.41 -1.41
CA LYS A 180 4.37 -0.96 -1.86
C LYS A 180 4.86 -0.94 -3.30
N MET A 181 6.11 -1.34 -3.52
CA MET A 181 6.70 -1.52 -4.85
C MET A 181 6.84 -3.01 -5.15
N GLU A 182 6.36 -3.44 -6.31
CA GLU A 182 6.48 -4.83 -6.74
C GLU A 182 7.11 -4.91 -8.13
N VAL A 183 7.96 -5.93 -8.32
CA VAL A 183 8.48 -6.32 -9.63
C VAL A 183 7.81 -7.62 -10.03
N TRP A 184 7.26 -7.63 -11.24
CA TRP A 184 6.57 -8.77 -11.81
C TRP A 184 7.22 -9.17 -13.13
N GLU A 185 7.18 -10.45 -13.42
CA GLU A 185 7.53 -11.05 -14.70
C GLU A 185 6.24 -11.56 -15.36
N ARG A 186 6.09 -11.31 -16.66
CA ARG A 186 4.98 -11.85 -17.45
C ARG A 186 5.47 -13.05 -18.24
N ASP A 187 4.82 -14.18 -18.01
CA ASP A 187 4.89 -15.35 -18.89
C ASP A 187 3.60 -15.47 -19.71
N THR A 188 3.68 -16.32 -20.75
CA THR A 188 2.54 -16.62 -21.63
C THR A 188 1.31 -17.19 -20.90
N SER A 189 1.49 -17.81 -19.73
CA SER A 189 0.43 -18.46 -18.96
C SER A 189 0.01 -17.70 -17.70
N SER A 190 0.93 -16.98 -17.05
CA SER A 190 0.70 -16.26 -15.81
C SER A 190 1.73 -15.15 -15.63
N SER A 191 1.40 -14.11 -14.87
CA SER A 191 2.42 -13.18 -14.38
C SER A 191 2.83 -13.60 -12.98
N ASP A 192 4.14 -13.71 -12.77
CA ASP A 192 4.74 -14.15 -11.53
C ASP A 192 5.36 -12.94 -10.82
N ARG A 193 5.04 -12.77 -9.54
CA ARG A 193 5.67 -11.74 -8.72
C ARG A 193 7.10 -12.17 -8.38
N ILE A 194 8.07 -11.35 -8.76
CA ILE A 194 9.48 -11.58 -8.42
C ILE A 194 9.75 -11.21 -6.96
N GLY A 195 9.21 -10.07 -6.52
CA GLY A 195 9.35 -9.63 -5.13
C GLY A 195 8.59 -8.36 -4.83
N THR A 196 8.45 -8.09 -3.53
CA THR A 196 7.79 -6.92 -2.97
C THR A 196 8.76 -6.16 -2.09
N TYR A 197 8.69 -4.84 -2.14
CA TYR A 197 9.44 -3.94 -1.27
C TYR A 197 8.51 -2.85 -0.76
N GLU A 198 8.33 -2.84 0.56
CA GLU A 198 7.50 -1.87 1.26
C GLU A 198 8.38 -0.91 2.07
N PHE A 199 8.02 0.37 2.06
CA PHE A 199 8.71 1.37 2.84
C PHE A 199 7.80 2.55 3.21
N ASP A 200 7.98 3.06 4.43
CA ASP A 200 7.37 4.30 4.86
C ASP A 200 8.33 5.46 4.61
N ILE A 201 7.92 6.45 3.83
CA ILE A 201 8.74 7.62 3.46
C ILE A 201 9.27 8.36 4.70
N TYR A 202 8.52 8.37 5.81
CA TYR A 202 8.90 9.05 7.05
C TYR A 202 9.83 8.26 7.97
N ASN A 203 9.67 6.93 8.03
CA ASN A 203 10.42 6.07 8.95
C ASN A 203 11.73 5.58 8.32
N SER A 204 11.77 5.50 7.00
CA SER A 204 12.99 5.12 6.29
C SER A 204 13.95 6.30 6.17
N ARG A 205 15.19 6.03 5.77
CA ARG A 205 16.33 6.98 5.71
C ARG A 205 16.10 8.21 4.82
N PHE A 206 14.89 8.41 4.26
CA PHE A 206 14.53 9.55 3.44
C PHE A 206 14.31 10.84 4.23
N ASN A 207 14.17 10.78 5.56
CA ASN A 207 13.94 11.98 6.36
C ASN A 207 15.13 12.98 6.29
N SER A 208 16.36 12.51 6.01
CA SER A 208 17.50 13.41 5.72
C SER A 208 17.48 13.99 4.29
N THR A 209 16.71 13.37 3.40
CA THR A 209 16.64 13.60 1.94
C THR A 209 15.58 14.64 1.57
N LEU A 210 14.51 14.75 2.37
CA LEU A 210 13.41 15.70 2.16
C LEU A 210 13.87 17.18 2.25
N ASN A 211 15.07 17.45 2.77
CA ASN A 211 15.68 18.79 2.88
C ASN A 211 16.38 19.30 1.59
N ASN A 212 15.79 19.07 0.42
CA ASN A 212 16.20 19.60 -0.89
C ASN A 212 17.15 18.80 -1.79
N VAL A 213 17.41 17.52 -1.53
CA VAL A 213 18.24 16.72 -2.43
C VAL A 213 17.51 15.45 -2.83
N ASP A 214 17.19 15.31 -4.12
CA ASP A 214 16.69 14.07 -4.69
C ASP A 214 17.80 13.00 -4.62
N ILE A 215 17.84 12.22 -3.54
CA ILE A 215 18.85 11.17 -3.37
C ILE A 215 18.32 9.87 -4.00
N PRO A 216 18.97 9.38 -5.08
CA PRO A 216 18.61 8.10 -5.67
C PRO A 216 18.72 6.98 -4.65
N GLN A 217 17.66 6.18 -4.56
CA GLN A 217 17.66 4.91 -3.84
C GLN A 217 17.71 3.75 -4.84
N SER A 218 18.03 2.58 -4.32
CA SER A 218 17.90 1.34 -5.08
C SER A 218 17.50 0.18 -4.19
N HIS A 219 16.60 -0.66 -4.68
CA HIS A 219 16.25 -1.93 -4.05
C HIS A 219 16.52 -3.09 -5.00
N VAL A 220 16.86 -4.26 -4.43
CA VAL A 220 17.14 -5.48 -5.19
C VAL A 220 16.03 -6.49 -4.96
N PHE A 221 15.24 -6.73 -5.99
CA PHE A 221 14.17 -7.72 -6.03
C PHE A 221 14.73 -9.07 -6.48
N LYS A 222 14.32 -10.13 -5.80
CA LYS A 222 14.67 -11.52 -6.11
C LYS A 222 13.52 -12.41 -5.66
N ARG A 223 13.32 -13.54 -6.36
CA ARG A 223 12.40 -14.58 -5.91
C ARG A 223 12.98 -15.25 -4.65
N ASP A 224 12.17 -15.45 -3.61
CA ASP A 224 12.63 -15.99 -2.32
C ASP A 224 12.74 -17.52 -2.29
N SER A 225 12.75 -18.19 -3.45
CA SER A 225 12.54 -19.64 -3.55
C SER A 225 13.76 -20.53 -3.29
N GLY A 226 14.98 -19.99 -3.15
CA GLY A 226 16.16 -20.82 -2.88
C GLY A 226 16.49 -21.83 -4.00
N ILE A 227 15.91 -21.62 -5.18
CA ILE A 227 16.21 -22.38 -6.39
C ILE A 227 17.38 -21.67 -7.07
N VAL A 228 18.35 -22.44 -7.56
CA VAL A 228 19.49 -21.90 -8.28
C VAL A 228 18.99 -21.45 -9.67
N GLY A 229 19.04 -20.14 -9.95
CA GLY A 229 18.57 -19.55 -11.21
C GLY A 229 17.46 -18.51 -11.07
N ASP A 230 17.13 -18.06 -9.86
CA ASP A 230 16.04 -17.10 -9.63
C ASP A 230 16.34 -15.71 -10.22
N ALA A 231 15.37 -15.15 -10.95
CA ALA A 231 15.48 -13.84 -11.57
C ALA A 231 15.74 -12.73 -10.52
N LYS A 232 16.61 -11.77 -10.86
CA LYS A 232 17.06 -10.72 -9.95
C LYS A 232 17.11 -9.37 -10.64
N TYR A 233 16.46 -8.38 -10.02
CA TYR A 233 16.33 -7.03 -10.57
C TYR A 233 16.77 -5.97 -9.56
N THR A 234 17.41 -4.91 -10.03
CA THR A 234 17.64 -3.70 -9.24
C THR A 234 16.79 -2.59 -9.79
N VAL A 235 15.90 -2.04 -8.98
CA VAL A 235 15.13 -0.84 -9.32
C VAL A 235 15.77 0.34 -8.60
N ALA A 236 16.19 1.35 -9.36
CA ALA A 236 16.62 2.63 -8.82
C ALA A 236 15.48 3.64 -8.94
N TYR A 237 15.23 4.42 -7.89
CA TYR A 237 14.12 5.36 -7.82
C TYR A 237 14.47 6.58 -6.97
N ILE A 238 13.70 7.65 -7.15
CA ILE A 238 13.78 8.88 -6.36
C ILE A 238 12.42 9.11 -5.71
N ILE A 239 12.43 9.62 -4.49
CA ILE A 239 11.24 10.13 -3.81
C ILE A 239 11.46 11.62 -3.59
N SER A 240 10.50 12.41 -4.01
CA SER A 240 10.45 13.85 -3.77
C SER A 240 9.13 14.22 -3.12
N GLN A 241 9.14 15.35 -2.42
CA GLN A 241 7.96 15.95 -1.82
C GLN A 241 7.49 17.07 -2.73
N ASN A 242 6.17 17.16 -2.99
CA ASN A 242 5.62 18.30 -3.71
C ASN A 242 5.95 19.59 -2.94
N ARG A 243 6.62 20.53 -3.60
CA ARG A 243 6.91 21.85 -3.05
C ARG A 243 5.98 22.83 -3.76
N GLU A 244 4.79 23.01 -3.21
CA GLU A 244 3.94 24.16 -3.58
C GLU A 244 4.41 25.42 -2.85
#